data_AF-A0A086KYX2-F1
#
_entry.id   AF-A0A086KYX2-F1
#
_cell.length_a   1.000
_cell.length_b   1.000
_cell.length_c   1.000
_cell.angle_alpha   90.00
_cell.angle_beta   90.00
_cell.angle_gamma   90.00
#
_symmetry.space_group_name_H-M   'P 1'
#
loop_
_entity.id
_entity.type
_entity.pdbx_description
1 polymer ?
#
loop_
_entity_poly.entity_id
_entity_poly.type
_entity_poly.pdbx_seq_one_letter_code
_entity_poly.pdbx_strand_id
1 'polypeptide(L)'
;MEKGSFLRLAGDLIGKSYADVADEARHTRSHQFRRLLEQRRLPEEPWDDLAVTLFLEELANADSNNHLGNVGVGEREGRIFSSLVARRNFHFSHGIGRSGDIAALQPKAAGSSLLFALTRRLVLDAIHVCGIQAARAALPVPFATGLSLTLCFSALRTVRPPSARFIIFSRIDQKACLKSIYSA
;
A
#
# COMPACT_ATOMS: atom_id res chain seq x y z
N MET A 1 -12.52 32.00 6.62
CA MET A 1 -13.58 32.51 5.74
C MET A 1 -13.84 31.49 4.64
N GLU A 2 -14.72 30.52 4.85
CA GLU A 2 -15.09 29.57 3.79
C GLU A 2 -16.43 29.97 3.17
N LYS A 3 -16.36 30.81 2.14
CA LYS A 3 -17.44 30.86 1.16
C LYS A 3 -17.42 29.53 0.41
N GLY A 4 -18.39 28.65 0.66
CA GLY A 4 -18.63 27.47 -0.18
C GLY A 4 -18.21 26.10 0.36
N SER A 5 -18.08 25.91 1.68
CA SER A 5 -18.00 24.55 2.25
C SER A 5 -19.18 23.69 1.73
N PHE A 6 -18.89 22.46 1.29
CA PHE A 6 -19.86 21.49 0.79
C PHE A 6 -21.08 21.37 1.71
N LEU A 7 -20.84 21.37 3.03
CA LEU A 7 -21.88 21.24 4.05
C LEU A 7 -22.82 22.43 4.09
N ARG A 8 -22.29 23.63 3.90
CA ARG A 8 -23.12 24.85 3.85
C ARG A 8 -24.05 24.80 2.65
N LEU A 9 -23.52 24.44 1.48
CA LEU A 9 -24.30 24.31 0.25
C LEU A 9 -25.32 23.17 0.32
N ALA A 10 -24.97 22.05 0.96
CA ALA A 10 -25.91 20.97 1.23
C ALA A 10 -27.03 21.45 2.17
N GLY A 11 -26.68 22.18 3.24
CA GLY A 11 -27.64 22.75 4.19
C GLY A 11 -28.64 23.71 3.55
N ASP A 12 -28.23 24.47 2.53
CA ASP A 12 -29.13 25.32 1.74
C ASP A 12 -30.18 24.50 0.96
N LEU A 13 -29.92 23.22 0.66
CA LEU A 13 -30.81 22.33 -0.11
C LEU A 13 -31.69 21.43 0.76
N ILE A 14 -31.12 20.82 1.81
CA ILE A 14 -31.80 19.80 2.63
C ILE A 14 -32.08 20.27 4.06
N GLY A 15 -31.71 21.51 4.38
CA GLY A 15 -31.77 22.06 5.73
C GLY A 15 -30.55 21.68 6.56
N LYS A 16 -30.17 22.59 7.47
CA LYS A 16 -28.96 22.46 8.29
C LYS A 16 -28.91 21.16 9.09
N SER A 17 -30.01 20.79 9.77
CA SER A 17 -30.04 19.58 10.59
C SER A 17 -29.75 18.30 9.81
N TYR A 18 -30.22 18.18 8.57
CA TYR A 18 -29.94 17.01 7.74
C TYR A 18 -28.52 17.04 7.16
N ALA A 19 -28.00 18.23 6.85
CA ALA A 19 -26.61 18.38 6.44
C ALA A 19 -25.63 18.02 7.58
N ASP A 20 -25.95 18.36 8.82
CA ASP A 20 -25.14 18.03 10.00
C ASP A 20 -25.07 16.49 10.21
N VAL A 21 -26.20 15.77 10.03
CA VAL A 21 -26.22 14.30 10.08
C VAL A 21 -25.34 13.68 8.99
N ALA A 22 -25.39 14.23 7.78
CA ALA A 22 -24.55 13.75 6.68
C ALA A 22 -23.06 13.99 6.96
N ASP A 23 -22.72 15.10 7.63
CA ASP A 23 -21.35 15.41 8.01
C ASP A 23 -20.82 14.47 9.09
N GLU A 24 -21.61 14.21 10.12
CA GLU A 24 -21.23 13.32 11.22
C GLU A 24 -20.90 11.90 10.72
N ALA A 25 -21.68 11.39 9.76
CA ALA A 25 -21.41 10.13 9.10
C ALA A 25 -20.07 10.13 8.34
N ARG A 26 -19.71 11.25 7.69
CA ARG A 26 -18.40 11.42 7.02
C ARG A 26 -17.26 11.49 8.02
N HIS A 27 -17.44 12.25 9.10
CA HIS A 27 -16.44 12.42 10.15
C HIS A 27 -16.05 11.09 10.80
N THR A 28 -17.00 10.18 10.99
CA THR A 28 -16.73 8.85 11.55
C THR A 28 -15.70 8.09 10.70
N ARG A 29 -15.86 8.08 9.37
CA ARG A 29 -14.92 7.43 8.44
C ARG A 29 -13.58 8.15 8.39
N SER A 30 -13.60 9.49 8.33
CA SER A 30 -12.36 10.28 8.36
C SER A 30 -11.57 10.05 9.65
N HIS A 31 -12.23 9.83 10.78
CA HIS A 31 -11.58 9.50 12.05
C HIS A 31 -10.89 8.13 12.00
N GLN A 32 -11.52 7.11 11.40
CA GLN A 32 -10.88 5.81 11.19
C GLN A 32 -9.60 5.94 10.35
N PHE A 33 -9.66 6.69 9.24
CA PHE A 33 -8.52 6.88 8.35
C PHE A 33 -7.37 7.60 9.05
N ARG A 34 -7.70 8.68 9.79
CA ARG A 34 -6.74 9.42 10.60
C ARG A 34 -6.08 8.51 11.64
N ARG A 35 -6.88 7.76 12.42
CA ARG A 35 -6.38 6.84 13.45
C ARG A 35 -5.41 5.81 12.85
N LEU A 36 -5.74 5.24 11.68
CA LEU A 36 -4.87 4.29 10.98
C LEU A 36 -3.52 4.91 10.60
N LEU A 37 -3.52 6.14 10.07
CA LEU A 37 -2.31 6.86 9.68
C LEU A 37 -1.45 7.32 10.87
N GLU A 38 -2.07 7.65 12.00
CA GLU A 38 -1.37 8.02 13.24
C GLU A 38 -0.75 6.79 13.90
N GLN A 39 -1.57 5.76 14.13
CA GLN A 39 -1.18 4.56 14.86
C GLN A 39 -0.28 3.66 14.01
N ARG A 40 -0.56 3.54 12.71
CA ARG A 40 0.16 2.67 11.76
C ARG A 40 0.18 1.20 12.20
N ARG A 41 -0.93 0.78 12.82
CA ARG A 41 -1.18 -0.56 13.36
C ARG A 41 -2.49 -1.09 12.83
N LEU A 42 -2.65 -2.42 12.90
CA LEU A 42 -3.92 -3.05 12.54
C LEU A 42 -5.04 -2.49 13.43
N PRO A 43 -6.20 -2.11 12.87
CA PRO A 43 -7.37 -1.75 13.66
C PRO A 43 -7.75 -2.89 14.61
N GLU A 44 -8.06 -2.56 15.86
CA GLU A 44 -8.59 -3.52 16.83
C GLU A 44 -9.94 -4.07 16.35
N GLU A 45 -10.80 -3.16 15.89
CA GLU A 45 -12.08 -3.49 15.26
C GLU A 45 -11.95 -3.45 13.73
N PRO A 46 -12.41 -4.48 13.02
CA PRO A 46 -12.32 -4.54 11.57
C PRO A 46 -13.16 -3.45 10.92
N TRP A 47 -12.69 -2.94 9.78
CA TRP A 47 -13.44 -1.99 8.97
C TRP A 47 -14.45 -2.73 8.09
N ASP A 48 -15.57 -2.06 7.80
CA ASP A 48 -16.51 -2.52 6.78
C ASP A 48 -15.92 -2.34 5.36
N ASP A 49 -16.47 -3.08 4.40
CA ASP A 49 -15.99 -3.03 3.00
C ASP A 49 -16.08 -1.63 2.39
N LEU A 50 -17.07 -0.83 2.82
CA LEU A 50 -17.23 0.54 2.34
C LEU A 50 -16.11 1.45 2.85
N ALA A 51 -15.66 1.29 4.10
CA ALA A 51 -14.57 2.06 4.69
C ALA A 51 -13.24 1.69 4.04
N VAL A 52 -13.01 0.39 3.81
CA VAL A 52 -11.84 -0.08 3.05
C VAL A 52 -11.85 0.51 1.63
N THR A 53 -12.98 0.44 0.93
CA THR A 53 -13.12 0.97 -0.43
C THR A 53 -12.86 2.47 -0.48
N LEU A 54 -13.52 3.26 0.38
CA LEU A 54 -13.35 4.72 0.43
C LEU A 54 -11.90 5.12 0.76
N PHE A 55 -11.24 4.37 1.65
CA PHE A 55 -9.83 4.62 1.95
C PHE A 55 -8.93 4.35 0.75
N LEU A 56 -9.16 3.25 0.03
CA LEU A 56 -8.41 2.93 -1.19
C LEU A 56 -8.65 3.97 -2.29
N GLU A 57 -9.88 4.44 -2.46
CA GLU A 57 -10.21 5.50 -3.43
C GLU A 57 -9.55 6.83 -3.08
N GLU A 58 -9.54 7.22 -1.79
CA GLU A 58 -8.84 8.43 -1.32
C GLU A 58 -7.35 8.38 -1.65
N LEU A 59 -6.72 7.23 -1.42
CA LEU A 59 -5.32 7.02 -1.78
C LEU A 59 -5.12 7.02 -3.30
N ALA A 60 -5.97 6.34 -4.08
CA ALA A 60 -5.87 6.26 -5.53
C ALA A 60 -5.94 7.65 -6.18
N ASN A 61 -6.77 8.54 -5.66
CA ASN A 61 -6.90 9.92 -6.15
C ASN A 61 -5.60 10.74 -6.01
N ALA A 62 -4.68 10.34 -5.14
CA ALA A 62 -3.37 10.98 -4.99
C ALA A 62 -2.30 10.51 -5.99
N ASP A 63 -2.62 9.54 -6.85
CA ASP A 63 -1.73 9.14 -7.95
C ASP A 63 -1.98 10.00 -9.20
N SER A 64 -0.90 10.41 -9.87
CA SER A 64 -0.98 11.37 -10.97
C SER A 64 -1.82 10.90 -12.15
N ASN A 65 -1.93 9.59 -12.39
CA ASN A 65 -2.79 9.03 -13.42
C ASN A 65 -4.29 9.27 -13.18
N ASN A 66 -4.69 9.65 -11.97
CA ASN A 66 -6.09 9.90 -11.59
C ASN A 66 -6.41 11.41 -11.44
N HIS A 67 -5.41 12.29 -11.55
CA HIS A 67 -5.65 13.73 -11.47
C HIS A 67 -6.45 14.26 -12.66
N LEU A 68 -7.47 15.06 -12.37
CA LEU A 68 -8.26 15.77 -13.38
C LEU A 68 -7.35 16.76 -14.13
N GLY A 69 -7.37 16.69 -15.47
CA GLY A 69 -6.57 17.57 -16.32
C GLY A 69 -5.08 17.23 -16.42
N ASN A 70 -4.65 16.06 -15.94
CA ASN A 70 -3.28 15.60 -16.15
C ASN A 70 -3.01 15.35 -17.64
N VAL A 71 -1.90 15.90 -18.16
CA VAL A 71 -1.42 15.65 -19.52
C VAL A 71 -0.08 14.91 -19.44
N GLY A 72 -0.16 13.59 -19.52
CA GLY A 72 1.02 12.72 -19.47
C GLY A 72 1.69 12.57 -20.84
N VAL A 73 2.94 13.03 -20.98
CA VAL A 73 3.75 12.89 -22.22
C VAL A 73 4.87 11.86 -22.11
N GLY A 74 5.02 11.20 -20.95
CA GLY A 74 6.03 10.16 -20.75
C GLY A 74 5.64 8.79 -21.31
N GLU A 75 6.60 7.87 -21.25
CA GLU A 75 6.45 6.47 -21.67
C GLU A 75 5.68 5.64 -20.64
N ARG A 76 5.72 6.02 -19.36
CA ARG A 76 5.06 5.31 -18.24
C ARG A 76 4.15 6.24 -17.45
N GLU A 77 3.00 6.55 -18.05
CA GLU A 77 1.97 7.47 -17.50
C GLU A 77 0.80 6.76 -16.82
N GLY A 78 0.89 5.44 -16.58
CA GLY A 78 -0.16 4.70 -15.88
C GLY A 78 -1.50 4.65 -16.62
N ARG A 79 -1.49 4.82 -17.95
CA ARG A 79 -2.69 4.78 -18.81
C ARG A 79 -3.31 3.38 -18.79
N ILE A 80 -4.61 3.29 -18.54
CA ILE A 80 -5.35 2.03 -18.47
C ILE A 80 -6.38 1.98 -19.60
N PHE A 81 -6.28 0.97 -20.46
CA PHE A 81 -7.23 0.81 -21.58
C PHE A 81 -8.60 0.28 -21.12
N SER A 82 -8.62 -0.77 -20.30
CA SER A 82 -9.86 -1.42 -19.88
C SER A 82 -10.35 -0.87 -18.54
N SER A 83 -11.60 -0.41 -18.50
CA SER A 83 -12.25 0.03 -17.26
C SER A 83 -12.44 -1.11 -16.25
N LEU A 84 -12.46 -2.37 -16.69
CA LEU A 84 -12.48 -3.53 -15.79
C LEU A 84 -11.13 -3.69 -15.08
N VAL A 85 -10.03 -3.44 -15.78
CA VAL A 85 -8.68 -3.46 -15.20
C VAL A 85 -8.48 -2.29 -14.25
N ALA A 86 -8.97 -1.10 -14.60
CA ALA A 86 -8.89 0.06 -13.71
C ALA A 86 -9.63 -0.20 -12.38
N ARG A 87 -10.90 -0.63 -12.47
CA ARG A 87 -11.75 -0.86 -11.30
C ARG A 87 -11.24 -1.96 -10.39
N ARG A 88 -10.83 -3.12 -10.94
CA ARG A 88 -10.33 -4.23 -10.12
C ARG A 88 -9.03 -3.92 -9.36
N ASN A 89 -8.28 -2.89 -9.78
CA ASN A 89 -7.06 -2.43 -9.11
C ASN A 89 -7.28 -1.10 -8.38
N PHE A 90 -8.53 -0.69 -8.13
CA PHE A 90 -8.86 0.58 -7.47
C PHE A 90 -8.15 1.79 -8.10
N HIS A 91 -7.93 1.76 -9.42
CA HIS A 91 -7.24 2.81 -10.18
C HIS A 91 -5.76 3.07 -9.81
N PHE A 92 -5.13 2.19 -9.03
CA PHE A 92 -3.67 2.18 -8.86
C PHE A 92 -2.99 1.53 -10.08
N SER A 93 -2.17 2.29 -10.83
CA SER A 93 -1.55 1.79 -12.07
C SER A 93 -0.04 1.96 -12.16
N HIS A 94 0.58 2.77 -11.29
CA HIS A 94 2.02 3.01 -11.33
C HIS A 94 2.85 1.89 -10.70
N GLY A 95 2.25 1.11 -9.80
CA GLY A 95 2.93 0.10 -8.99
C GLY A 95 3.63 0.72 -7.77
N ILE A 96 4.59 -0.02 -7.20
CA ILE A 96 5.33 0.40 -6.00
C ILE A 96 6.81 0.66 -6.31
N GLY A 97 7.42 1.56 -5.54
CA GLY A 97 8.86 1.81 -5.59
C GLY A 97 9.34 2.60 -6.80
N ARG A 98 10.66 2.59 -6.97
CA ARG A 98 11.40 3.19 -8.09
C ARG A 98 12.43 2.20 -8.63
N SER A 99 13.02 2.54 -9.78
CA SER A 99 14.15 1.78 -10.32
C SER A 99 15.27 1.70 -9.27
N GLY A 100 15.62 0.47 -8.86
CA GLY A 100 16.67 0.21 -7.88
C GLY A 100 16.22 0.16 -6.41
N ASP A 101 15.03 0.65 -6.06
CA ASP A 101 14.52 0.58 -4.68
C ASP A 101 12.99 0.44 -4.63
N ILE A 102 12.53 -0.73 -4.21
CA ILE A 102 11.11 -1.04 -4.07
C ILE A 102 10.41 -0.26 -2.94
N ALA A 103 11.18 0.24 -1.97
CA ALA A 103 10.68 1.01 -0.84
C ALA A 103 10.63 2.52 -1.10
N ALA A 104 11.26 3.00 -2.17
CA ALA A 104 11.36 4.41 -2.47
C ALA A 104 10.00 5.01 -2.83
N LEU A 105 9.77 6.25 -2.35
CA LEU A 105 8.57 7.01 -2.70
C LEU A 105 8.59 7.34 -4.20
N GLN A 106 7.47 7.09 -4.88
CA GLN A 106 7.27 7.34 -6.31
C GLN A 106 6.58 8.70 -6.50
N PRO A 107 7.24 9.72 -7.08
CA PRO A 107 6.66 11.07 -7.23
C PRO A 107 5.38 11.10 -8.07
N LYS A 108 5.24 10.21 -9.05
CA LYS A 108 4.02 10.09 -9.87
C LYS A 108 2.88 9.32 -9.18
N ALA A 109 3.15 8.69 -8.03
CA ALA A 109 2.24 7.76 -7.37
C ALA A 109 2.33 7.91 -5.85
N ALA A 110 1.95 9.10 -5.36
CA ALA A 110 2.01 9.42 -3.93
C ALA A 110 1.04 8.54 -3.12
N GLY A 111 -0.14 8.25 -3.67
CA GLY A 111 -1.12 7.33 -3.13
C GLY A 111 -0.61 5.91 -3.02
N SER A 112 -0.10 5.35 -4.12
CA SER A 112 0.54 4.02 -4.13
C SER A 112 1.71 3.93 -3.15
N SER A 113 2.50 5.00 -3.04
CA SER A 113 3.64 5.07 -2.11
C SER A 113 3.18 5.07 -0.66
N LEU A 114 2.14 5.83 -0.33
CA LEU A 114 1.54 5.86 1.00
C LEU A 114 0.91 4.51 1.36
N LEU A 115 0.16 3.91 0.42
CA LEU A 115 -0.43 2.58 0.58
C LEU A 115 0.65 1.54 0.93
N PHE A 116 1.75 1.51 0.17
CA PHE A 116 2.83 0.57 0.42
C PHE A 116 3.56 0.85 1.74
N ALA A 117 3.83 2.11 2.06
CA ALA A 117 4.46 2.51 3.33
C ALA A 117 3.60 2.10 4.54
N LEU A 118 2.29 2.31 4.48
CA LEU A 118 1.34 1.89 5.50
C LEU A 118 1.30 0.36 5.61
N THR A 119 1.17 -0.34 4.48
CA THR A 119 1.12 -1.81 4.43
C THR A 119 2.33 -2.44 5.12
N ARG A 120 3.53 -1.87 4.93
CA ARG A 120 4.75 -2.34 5.64
C ARG A 120 4.64 -2.23 7.15
N ARG A 121 4.01 -1.17 7.67
CA ARG A 121 3.79 -0.98 9.11
C ARG A 121 2.74 -1.93 9.65
N LEU A 122 1.65 -2.12 8.90
CA LEU A 122 0.60 -3.09 9.26
C LEU A 122 1.12 -4.53 9.27
N VAL A 123 1.96 -4.91 8.30
CA VAL A 123 2.58 -6.24 8.28
C VAL A 123 3.59 -6.40 9.43
N LEU A 124 4.34 -5.36 9.78
CA LEU A 124 5.23 -5.41 10.94
C LEU A 124 4.43 -5.59 12.25
N ASP A 125 3.34 -4.85 12.39
CA ASP A 125 2.43 -4.98 13.52
C ASP A 125 1.81 -6.39 13.58
N ALA A 126 1.40 -6.95 12.44
CA ALA A 126 0.93 -8.34 12.35
C ALA A 126 2.00 -9.36 12.83
N ILE A 127 3.27 -9.15 12.48
CA ILE A 127 4.38 -9.99 12.96
C ILE A 127 4.54 -9.89 14.48
N HIS A 128 4.34 -8.70 15.06
CA HIS A 128 4.33 -8.51 16.51
C HIS A 128 3.14 -9.21 17.17
N VAL A 129 1.94 -9.11 16.60
CA VAL A 129 0.75 -9.84 17.08
C VAL A 129 0.99 -11.36 17.08
N CYS A 130 1.71 -11.89 16.09
CA CYS A 130 2.11 -13.30 16.05
C CYS A 130 3.21 -13.69 17.08
N GLY A 131 3.70 -12.75 17.89
CA GLY A 131 4.63 -13.00 18.99
C GLY A 131 6.10 -12.65 18.71
N ILE A 132 6.45 -12.23 17.48
CA ILE A 132 7.86 -11.95 17.11
C ILE A 132 8.20 -10.48 17.41
N GLN A 133 8.21 -10.11 18.69
CA GLN A 133 8.41 -8.72 19.16
C GLN A 133 9.76 -8.11 18.74
N ALA A 134 10.76 -8.94 18.45
CA ALA A 134 12.09 -8.48 18.04
C ALA A 134 12.14 -7.97 16.57
N ALA A 135 11.10 -8.21 15.76
CA ALA A 135 11.06 -7.75 14.38
C ALA A 135 11.12 -6.22 14.31
N ARG A 136 12.03 -5.67 13.50
CA ARG A 136 12.22 -4.20 13.38
C ARG A 136 11.67 -3.61 12.08
N ALA A 137 11.48 -4.43 11.06
CA ALA A 137 11.01 -4.01 9.75
C ALA A 137 10.32 -5.18 9.05
N ALA A 138 9.36 -4.83 8.18
CA ALA A 138 8.76 -5.75 7.23
C ALA A 138 8.79 -5.13 5.83
N LEU A 139 9.01 -6.00 4.84
CA LEU A 139 8.99 -5.64 3.43
C LEU A 139 8.11 -6.65 2.67
N PRO A 140 6.83 -6.34 2.45
CA PRO A 140 6.01 -7.10 1.52
C PRO A 140 6.59 -6.97 0.11
N VAL A 141 6.75 -8.09 -0.58
CA VAL A 141 7.24 -8.14 -1.97
C VAL A 141 6.22 -8.87 -2.84
N PRO A 142 6.02 -8.46 -4.10
CA PRO A 142 5.03 -9.05 -5.00
C PRO A 142 5.54 -10.37 -5.62
N PHE A 143 6.14 -11.23 -4.79
CA PHE A 143 6.76 -12.49 -5.19
C PHE A 143 6.30 -13.60 -4.26
N ALA A 144 6.29 -14.84 -4.76
CA ALA A 144 6.12 -16.01 -3.90
C ALA A 144 7.30 -16.15 -2.91
N THR A 145 7.10 -16.92 -1.84
CA THR A 145 8.12 -17.14 -0.78
C THR A 145 9.45 -17.63 -1.34
N GLY A 146 9.44 -18.52 -2.35
CA GLY A 146 10.67 -19.02 -2.98
C GLY A 146 11.50 -17.90 -3.62
N LEU A 147 10.88 -17.03 -4.42
CA LEU A 147 11.60 -15.92 -5.04
C LEU A 147 11.99 -14.83 -4.01
N SER A 148 11.21 -14.70 -2.94
CA SER A 148 11.58 -13.86 -1.79
C SER A 148 12.83 -14.36 -1.08
N LEU A 149 12.99 -15.68 -0.93
CA LEU A 149 14.22 -16.29 -0.41
C LEU A 149 15.40 -16.03 -1.35
N THR A 150 15.22 -16.18 -2.66
CA THR A 150 16.24 -15.83 -3.66
C THR A 150 16.68 -14.38 -3.50
N LEU A 151 15.76 -13.43 -3.34
CA LEU A 151 16.08 -12.02 -3.08
C LEU A 151 16.95 -11.87 -1.81
N CYS A 152 16.60 -12.55 -0.71
CA CYS A 152 17.40 -12.54 0.51
C CYS A 152 18.81 -13.10 0.29
N PHE A 153 18.94 -14.21 -0.44
CA PHE A 153 20.23 -14.84 -0.72
C PHE A 153 21.11 -13.99 -1.63
N SER A 154 20.55 -13.38 -2.69
CA SER A 154 21.28 -12.47 -3.56
C SER A 154 21.73 -11.21 -2.79
N ALA A 155 20.89 -10.68 -1.88
CA ALA A 155 21.29 -9.59 -0.99
C ALA A 155 22.39 -9.99 0.00
N LEU A 156 22.34 -11.20 0.55
CA LEU A 156 23.41 -11.72 1.41
C LEU A 156 24.73 -11.91 0.64
N ARG A 157 24.65 -12.31 -0.64
CA ARG A 157 25.84 -12.48 -1.49
C ARG A 157 26.63 -11.19 -1.68
N THR A 158 25.96 -10.04 -1.77
CA THR A 158 26.66 -8.74 -1.96
C THR A 158 27.41 -8.27 -0.73
N VAL A 159 27.04 -8.73 0.46
CA VAL A 159 27.67 -8.34 1.74
C VAL A 159 28.62 -9.39 2.31
N ARG A 160 28.71 -10.58 1.69
CA ARG A 160 29.58 -11.67 2.13
C ARG A 160 30.88 -11.72 1.32
N PRO A 161 31.95 -12.30 1.87
CA PRO A 161 33.20 -12.50 1.13
C PRO A 161 32.96 -13.32 -0.16
N PRO A 162 33.71 -13.06 -1.26
CA PRO A 162 33.59 -13.81 -2.51
C PRO A 162 33.81 -15.32 -2.37
N SER A 163 34.49 -15.77 -1.31
CA SER A 163 34.70 -17.18 -0.99
C SER A 163 33.44 -17.88 -0.46
N ALA A 164 32.41 -17.14 -0.02
CA ALA A 164 31.16 -17.72 0.48
C ALA A 164 30.27 -18.19 -0.69
N ARG A 165 30.40 -19.47 -1.06
CA ARG A 165 29.74 -20.06 -2.24
C ARG A 165 28.56 -20.98 -1.93
N PHE A 166 28.32 -21.31 -0.66
CA PHE A 166 27.37 -22.34 -0.25
C PHE A 166 26.33 -21.81 0.73
N ILE A 167 25.12 -22.34 0.65
CA ILE A 167 24.03 -22.12 1.61
C ILE A 167 23.82 -23.43 2.36
N ILE A 168 23.96 -23.40 3.68
CA ILE A 168 23.65 -24.55 4.54
C ILE A 168 22.13 -24.66 4.64
N PHE A 169 21.59 -25.83 4.31
CA PHE A 169 20.15 -26.06 4.24
C PHE A 169 19.78 -27.32 5.02
N SER A 170 19.00 -27.15 6.09
CA SER A 170 18.41 -28.28 6.80
C SER A 170 17.34 -28.89 5.91
N ARG A 171 17.49 -30.17 5.57
CA ARG A 171 16.65 -30.84 4.58
C ARG A 171 15.17 -30.70 4.92
N ILE A 172 14.42 -30.17 3.96
CA ILE A 172 12.97 -30.23 3.87
C ILE A 172 12.62 -30.51 2.40
N ASP A 173 11.75 -31.47 2.17
CA ASP A 173 11.43 -31.96 0.82
C ASP A 173 10.38 -31.08 0.14
N GLN A 174 10.69 -29.79 -0.04
CA GLN A 174 9.86 -28.79 -0.70
C GLN A 174 10.62 -28.14 -1.86
N LYS A 175 10.04 -28.20 -3.06
CA LYS A 175 10.75 -27.84 -4.30
C LYS A 175 11.10 -26.35 -4.40
N ALA A 176 10.24 -25.44 -3.93
CA ALA A 176 10.40 -24.00 -4.11
C ALA A 176 11.54 -23.42 -3.25
N CYS A 177 11.65 -23.82 -1.98
CA CYS A 177 12.75 -23.37 -1.12
C CYS A 177 14.09 -23.93 -1.59
N LEU A 178 14.13 -25.17 -2.09
CA LEU A 178 15.36 -25.71 -2.67
C LEU A 178 15.73 -24.99 -3.99
N LYS A 179 14.75 -24.77 -4.89
CA LYS A 179 14.96 -23.98 -6.12
C LYS A 179 15.45 -22.56 -5.84
N SER A 180 14.98 -21.94 -4.75
CA SER A 180 15.38 -20.58 -4.41
C SER A 180 16.89 -20.42 -4.17
N ILE A 181 17.56 -21.48 -3.69
CA ILE A 181 19.01 -21.52 -3.46
C ILE A 181 19.77 -21.55 -4.79
N TYR A 182 19.30 -22.35 -5.75
CA TYR A 182 19.94 -22.48 -7.07
C TYR A 182 19.76 -21.24 -7.95
N SER A 183 18.69 -20.49 -7.74
CA SER A 183 18.39 -19.25 -8.50
C SER A 183 19.06 -18.00 -7.91
N ALA A 184 19.64 -18.09 -6.72
CA ALA A 184 20.26 -16.95 -6.03
C ALA A 184 21.64 -16.61 -6.56
#